data_AF-A0A225V1H0-F1
#
_entry.id   AF-A0A225V1H0-F1
#
_cell.length_a   1.000
_cell.length_b   1.000
_cell.length_c   1.000
_cell.angle_alpha   90.00
_cell.angle_beta   90.00
_cell.angle_gamma   90.00
#
_symmetry.space_group_name_H-M   'P 1'
#
loop_
_entity.id
_entity.type
_entity.pdbx_description
1 polymer ?
#
loop_
_entity_poly.entity_id
_entity_poly.type
_entity_poly.pdbx_seq_one_letter_code
_entity_poly.pdbx_strand_id
1 'polypeptide(L)'
;MSLGQSWPNARIKLSVTEKLWVTRGERWVPTVTEGPGRIRYLVISNIGDRILRLDHRLDVGMILDQDKVPRSPGFVSIGSRRYRE
;
A
#
# COMPACT_ATOMS: atom_id res chain seq x y z
N MET A 1 -18.81 1.67 -16.83
CA MET A 1 -18.69 0.21 -16.55
C MET A 1 -17.22 -0.07 -16.28
N SER A 2 -16.84 -0.38 -15.04
CA SER A 2 -15.49 -0.85 -14.73
C SER A 2 -15.63 -2.28 -14.21
N LEU A 3 -15.18 -3.24 -15.03
CA LEU A 3 -15.21 -4.66 -14.72
C LEU A 3 -14.38 -4.92 -13.45
N GLY A 4 -15.01 -5.59 -12.49
CA GLY A 4 -14.39 -6.01 -11.25
C GLY A 4 -13.23 -6.95 -11.50
N GLN A 5 -12.04 -6.54 -11.08
CA GLN A 5 -10.98 -7.43 -10.64
C GLN A 5 -10.61 -6.98 -9.23
N SER A 6 -11.33 -7.50 -8.23
CA SER A 6 -10.98 -7.29 -6.83
C SER A 6 -9.79 -8.19 -6.47
N TRP A 7 -8.60 -7.66 -6.67
CA TRP A 7 -7.44 -8.05 -5.87
C TRP A 7 -7.70 -7.62 -4.41
N PRO A 8 -7.07 -8.23 -3.38
CA PRO A 8 -7.48 -8.00 -2.00
C PRO A 8 -7.23 -6.54 -1.62
N ASN A 9 -8.28 -5.73 -1.62
CA ASN A 9 -8.24 -4.43 -0.98
C ASN A 9 -8.15 -4.69 0.52
N ALA A 10 -6.95 -4.55 1.07
CA ALA A 10 -6.76 -4.69 2.50
C ALA A 10 -7.36 -3.46 3.18
N ARG A 11 -8.38 -3.69 4.00
CA ARG A 11 -8.94 -2.63 4.85
C ARG A 11 -7.90 -2.24 5.89
N ILE A 12 -7.54 -0.95 5.94
CA ILE A 12 -6.58 -0.41 6.89
C ILE A 12 -7.31 0.42 7.95
N LYS A 13 -6.95 0.20 9.20
CA LYS A 13 -7.31 1.08 10.32
C LYS A 13 -6.00 1.71 10.83
N LEU A 14 -5.87 3.02 10.67
CA LEU A 14 -4.78 3.79 11.28
C LEU A 14 -5.39 4.73 12.33
N SER A 15 -4.81 4.77 13.51
CA SER A 15 -5.03 5.84 14.48
C SER A 15 -4.31 7.12 14.07
N VAL A 16 -4.51 8.20 14.82
CA VAL A 16 -3.85 9.49 14.55
C VAL A 16 -2.34 9.44 14.83
N THR A 17 -1.91 8.49 15.68
CA THR A 17 -0.51 8.30 16.09
C THR A 17 0.20 7.24 15.26
N GLU A 18 -0.47 6.61 14.30
CA GLU A 18 0.09 5.56 13.46
C GLU A 18 0.35 6.04 12.04
N LYS A 19 1.38 5.47 11.42
CA LYS A 19 1.79 5.74 10.06
C LYS A 19 1.87 4.45 9.26
N LEU A 20 1.34 4.50 8.04
CA LEU A 20 1.49 3.42 7.08
C LEU A 20 2.80 3.57 6.29
N TRP A 21 3.57 2.49 6.31
CA TRP A 21 4.76 2.29 5.49
C TRP A 21 4.45 1.23 4.45
N VAL A 22 4.89 1.43 3.21
CA VAL A 22 4.62 0.53 2.09
C VAL A 22 5.87 0.25 1.28
N THR A 23 5.91 -0.89 0.60
CA THR A 23 6.94 -1.19 -0.40
C THR A 23 6.40 -0.93 -1.80
N ARG A 24 7.24 -0.47 -2.73
CA ARG A 24 6.90 -0.35 -4.15
C ARG A 24 7.62 -1.44 -4.93
N GLY A 25 6.93 -2.07 -5.88
CA GLY A 25 7.57 -2.97 -6.83
C GLY A 25 7.83 -2.30 -8.17
N GLU A 26 8.65 -2.94 -8.99
CA GLU A 26 8.96 -2.48 -10.34
C GLU A 26 7.70 -2.33 -11.22
N ARG A 27 6.74 -3.24 -11.07
CA ARG A 27 5.52 -3.31 -11.91
C ARG A 27 4.23 -3.07 -11.12
N TRP A 28 4.31 -2.62 -9.88
CA TRP A 28 3.13 -2.37 -9.07
C TRP A 28 3.34 -1.26 -8.05
N VAL A 29 2.27 -0.53 -7.74
CA VAL A 29 2.29 0.59 -6.79
C VAL A 29 1.19 0.44 -5.75
N PRO A 30 1.50 0.60 -4.45
CA PRO A 30 0.49 0.63 -3.39
C PRO A 30 -0.05 2.05 -3.22
N THR A 31 -1.36 2.22 -3.24
CA THR A 31 -2.03 3.49 -2.95
C THR A 31 -3.01 3.33 -1.79
N VAL A 32 -3.33 4.44 -1.13
CA VAL A 32 -4.39 4.47 -0.12
C VAL A 32 -5.59 5.19 -0.71
N THR A 33 -6.74 4.54 -0.68
CA THR A 33 -8.02 5.14 -1.09
C THR A 33 -8.98 5.20 0.09
N GLU A 34 -9.81 6.24 0.11
CA GLU A 34 -10.91 6.34 1.05
C GLU A 34 -12.18 5.78 0.40
N GLY A 35 -12.84 4.87 1.10
CA GLY A 35 -14.17 4.39 0.74
C GLY A 35 -15.25 4.86 1.72
N PRO A 36 -16.49 4.39 1.52
CA PRO A 36 -17.61 4.76 2.37
C PRO A 36 -17.34 4.52 3.86
N GLY A 37 -17.83 5.43 4.70
CA GLY A 37 -17.68 5.30 6.15
C GLY A 37 -16.27 5.54 6.70
N ARG A 38 -15.45 6.35 6.00
CA ARG A 38 -14.04 6.66 6.38
C ARG A 38 -13.14 5.42 6.45
N ILE A 39 -13.51 4.37 5.72
CA ILE A 39 -12.69 3.18 5.61
C ILE A 39 -11.57 3.50 4.63
N ARG A 40 -10.32 3.23 5.04
CA ARG A 40 -9.17 3.32 4.14
C ARG A 40 -8.82 1.95 3.60
N TYR A 41 -8.44 1.88 2.34
CA TYR A 41 -8.03 0.66 1.66
C TYR A 41 -6.63 0.81 1.12
N LEU A 42 -5.80 -0.23 1.30
CA LEU A 42 -4.57 -0.40 0.54
C LEU A 42 -4.94 -1.00 -0.80
N VAL A 43 -4.66 -0.29 -1.88
CA VAL A 43 -4.92 -0.73 -3.24
C VAL A 43 -3.59 -0.98 -3.92
N ILE A 44 -3.40 -2.20 -4.43
CA ILE A 44 -2.22 -2.55 -5.21
C ILE A 44 -2.55 -2.48 -6.69
N SER A 45 -2.00 -1.48 -7.37
CA SER A 45 -2.21 -1.27 -8.80
C SER A 45 -1.06 -1.90 -9.59
N ASN A 46 -1.38 -2.81 -10.49
CA ASN A 46 -0.46 -3.27 -11.51
C ASN A 46 -0.24 -2.15 -12.54
N ILE A 47 1.00 -1.72 -12.72
CA ILE A 47 1.42 -0.69 -13.70
C ILE A 47 2.18 -1.28 -14.88
N GLY A 48 2.34 -2.60 -14.92
CA GLY A 48 2.95 -3.33 -16.04
C GLY A 48 1.94 -3.78 -17.09
N ASP A 49 2.46 -4.25 -18.21
CA ASP A 49 1.72 -4.82 -19.36
C ASP A 49 1.39 -6.32 -19.20
N ARG A 50 1.90 -6.96 -18.14
CA ARG A 50 1.75 -8.39 -17.86
C ARG A 50 0.97 -8.63 -16.57
N ILE A 51 0.44 -9.84 -16.44
CA ILE A 51 -0.20 -10.30 -15.19
C ILE A 51 0.79 -10.18 -14.03
N LEU A 52 0.36 -9.47 -12.98
CA LEU A 52 1.09 -9.35 -11.72
C LEU A 52 0.86 -10.61 -10.87
N ARG A 53 1.93 -11.19 -10.37
CA ARG A 53 1.90 -12.24 -9.34
C ARG A 53 2.71 -11.76 -8.14
N LEU A 54 2.05 -11.66 -6.99
CA LEU A 54 2.69 -11.31 -5.72
C LEU A 54 2.81 -12.58 -4.87
N ASP A 55 3.97 -12.76 -4.25
CA ASP A 55 4.15 -13.82 -3.25
C ASP A 55 3.29 -13.51 -2.02
N HIS A 56 2.63 -14.51 -1.46
CA HIS A 56 1.84 -14.39 -0.23
C HIS A 56 2.70 -13.98 1.00
N ARG A 57 4.02 -14.15 0.92
CA ARG A 57 5.00 -13.73 1.94
C ARG A 57 5.55 -12.33 1.70
N LEU A 58 5.15 -11.66 0.61
CA LEU A 58 5.59 -10.31 0.34
C LEU A 58 4.92 -9.34 1.32
N ASP A 59 5.72 -8.68 2.15
CA ASP A 59 5.24 -7.60 3.00
C ASP A 59 5.04 -6.32 2.17
N VAL A 60 3.78 -6.03 1.86
CA VAL A 60 3.39 -4.86 1.05
C VAL A 60 3.19 -3.61 1.91
N GLY A 61 2.85 -3.79 3.19
CA GLY A 61 2.56 -2.69 4.10
C GLY A 61 2.84 -3.04 5.56
N MET A 62 3.18 -2.03 6.34
CA MET A 62 3.44 -2.11 7.78
C MET A 62 2.90 -0.86 8.45
N ILE A 63 2.22 -1.04 9.58
CA ILE A 63 1.73 0.07 10.41
C ILE A 63 2.67 0.16 11.60
N LEU A 64 3.17 1.38 11.87
CA LEU A 64 4.02 1.67 13.01
C LEU A 64 3.56 2.96 13.67
N ASP A 65 3.93 3.19 14.93
CA ASP A 65 3.78 4.50 15.56
C ASP A 65 4.54 5.57 14.76
N GLN A 66 4.04 6.80 14.78
CA GLN A 66 4.56 7.91 13.95
C GLN A 66 6.03 8.24 14.21
N ASP A 67 6.54 7.93 15.41
CA ASP A 67 7.92 8.14 15.83
C ASP A 67 8.85 6.97 15.44
N LYS A 68 8.30 5.91 14.84
CA LYS A 68 9.04 4.73 14.42
C LYS A 68 9.22 4.68 12.90
N VAL A 69 10.31 4.06 12.49
CA VAL A 69 10.64 3.76 11.10
C VAL A 69 10.87 2.26 10.91
N PRO A 70 10.55 1.69 9.75
CA PRO A 70 10.80 0.27 9.46
C PRO A 70 12.29 -0.05 9.48
N ARG A 71 12.61 -1.21 10.06
CA ARG A 71 13.96 -1.78 9.99
C ARG A 71 14.21 -2.53 8.68
N SER A 72 13.14 -3.05 8.06
CA SER A 72 13.21 -3.70 6.76
C SER A 72 13.40 -2.67 5.65
N PRO A 73 14.29 -2.93 4.68
CA PRO A 73 14.53 -2.01 3.57
C PRO A 73 13.33 -1.92 2.62
N GLY A 74 13.30 -0.87 1.80
CA GLY A 74 12.29 -0.70 0.74
C GLY A 74 10.96 -0.10 1.21
N PHE A 75 10.74 0.02 2.52
CA PHE A 75 9.55 0.68 3.04
C PHE A 75 9.68 2.20 3.00
N VAL A 76 8.63 2.85 2.48
CA VAL A 76 8.49 4.30 2.40
C VAL A 76 7.12 4.70 2.90
N SER A 77 6.98 5.89 3.47
CA SER A 77 5.66 6.40 3.80
C SER A 77 4.93 6.90 2.56
N ILE A 78 3.64 6.57 2.45
CA ILE A 78 2.74 7.12 1.43
C ILE A 78 2.80 8.65 1.46
N GLY A 79 2.92 9.28 0.28
CA GLY A 79 3.01 10.73 0.13
C GLY A 79 4.41 11.34 0.34
N SER A 80 5.42 10.55 0.74
CA SER A 80 6.80 11.03 0.77
C SER A 80 7.35 11.33 -0.63
N ARG A 81 8.40 12.15 -0.74
CA ARG A 81 9.10 12.37 -2.02
C ARG A 81 9.60 11.06 -2.63
N ARG A 82 10.19 10.19 -1.79
CA ARG A 82 10.67 8.86 -2.17
C ARG A 82 9.59 7.91 -2.68
N TYR A 83 8.32 8.15 -2.33
CA TYR A 83 7.19 7.39 -2.89
C TYR A 83 6.83 7.84 -4.32
N ARG A 84 7.12 9.10 -4.68
CA ARG A 84 6.80 9.69 -5.99
C ARG A 84 7.90 9.50 -7.05
N GLU A 85 9.11 9.14 -6.63
CA GLU A 85 10.21 8.68 -7.48
C GLU A 85 9.92 7.25 -7.95
#